data_AF-A0A521DEP0-F1
#
_entry.id   AF-A0A521DEP0-F1
#
_cell.length_a   1.000
_cell.length_b   1.000
_cell.length_c   1.000
_cell.angle_alpha   90.00
_cell.angle_beta   90.00
_cell.angle_gamma   90.00
#
_symmetry.space_group_name_H-M   'P 1'
#
loop_
_entity.id
_entity.type
_entity.pdbx_description
1 polymer ?
#
loop_
_entity_poly.entity_id
_entity_poly.type
_entity_poly.pdbx_seq_one_letter_code
_entity_poly.pdbx_strand_id
1 'polypeptide(L)'
;MLNSATPGVSVEEITKLPYSVAYIDTAMPAFIGYTEFLPAGYNEPFRISSLLEYEQYFGKAKKENIQLKDVEGQGTTIVAPQVQFLMYYSLQMYFANGGGPCYIISVGDYTSAEVQLSSLEAGLNKIDHKNIKEPVLIIFPDAISLTNESEFYSIYNQAIDKAKDETKNRFVILDTYYGNSVTRSNNLTTIEAFRNNINPTNHGAAYFPHLKTILNYTFDETQTPIIHTGLQKAGQDSTLFYAGETAALDELKSMASAEISTGSADAYVLADLLDQAIVIAEEVNENADAGDKKNALTAAIAEAKIVLEAIYDGIIDDFMVPDNSDENTPDFTGEFTALKTAILEVKDEKGDADGITLKNLESSNSALYNQVKKEIQSLKVVLPPSSAIAGAYGRIDSIRGVWKAPANVNISNVLAPTEKISDHEQAALNIDPFGKSINAIRTFTGKGTLIWGARTLEGKDKNSEGKDNEWKYIHVRRYHNMIRQAITEALDKFINEPNIPHTWLRAKTMLENFLNQQWMEGALAGSTPKEAYEVTVKGVEGTTIMNVDLKIALVRPAEFIVLKFSHKLQQF
;
A
#
# COMPACT_ATOMS: atom_id res chain seq x y z
N MET A 1 19.55 60.55 -3.98
CA MET A 1 20.42 61.77 -4.04
C MET A 1 19.49 62.98 -4.07
N LEU A 2 19.61 63.87 -3.07
CA LEU A 2 18.91 65.15 -3.05
C LEU A 2 19.33 66.00 -4.26
N ASN A 3 18.39 66.35 -5.13
CA ASN A 3 18.63 67.34 -6.17
C ASN A 3 18.32 68.73 -5.59
N SER A 4 19.33 69.35 -4.97
CA SER A 4 19.22 70.61 -4.23
C SER A 4 19.19 71.84 -5.16
N ALA A 5 18.24 71.88 -6.09
CA ALA A 5 18.14 72.97 -7.08
C ALA A 5 17.06 74.03 -6.77
N THR A 6 16.25 73.86 -5.71
CA THR A 6 15.24 74.86 -5.31
C THR A 6 15.09 74.95 -3.78
N PRO A 7 14.88 76.15 -3.20
CA PRO A 7 14.50 76.29 -1.81
C PRO A 7 13.09 75.73 -1.58
N GLY A 8 12.96 74.68 -0.77
CA GLY A 8 11.68 74.04 -0.44
C GLY A 8 11.85 72.95 0.62
N VAL A 9 10.73 72.44 1.17
CA VAL A 9 10.73 71.29 2.08
C VAL A 9 10.60 70.01 1.27
N SER A 10 11.63 69.18 1.26
CA SER A 10 11.60 67.83 0.68
C SER A 10 11.23 66.82 1.76
N VAL A 11 10.17 66.05 1.54
CA VAL A 11 9.85 64.88 2.36
C VAL A 11 10.46 63.65 1.69
N GLU A 12 11.36 62.97 2.40
CA GLU A 12 11.90 61.68 1.98
C GLU A 12 11.39 60.61 2.94
N GLU A 13 10.68 59.63 2.39
CA GLU A 13 10.22 58.48 3.16
C GLU A 13 11.33 57.43 3.19
N ILE A 14 12.07 57.39 4.29
CA ILE A 14 13.09 56.36 4.53
C ILE A 14 12.41 55.21 5.30
N THR A 15 11.99 54.17 4.59
CA THR A 15 11.43 52.97 5.21
C THR A 15 12.53 52.21 5.95
N LYS A 16 12.48 52.23 7.29
CA LYS A 16 13.44 51.56 8.18
C LYS A 16 12.91 50.26 8.79
N LEU A 17 11.81 49.72 8.27
CA LEU A 17 11.24 48.48 8.79
C LEU A 17 12.28 47.35 8.64
N PRO A 18 12.51 46.55 9.70
CA PRO A 18 13.37 45.39 9.60
C PRO A 18 12.78 44.40 8.60
N TYR A 19 13.64 43.71 7.86
CA TYR A 19 13.20 42.58 7.06
C TYR A 19 12.56 41.54 7.99
N SER A 20 11.56 40.82 7.48
CA SER A 20 10.96 39.68 8.17
C SER A 20 11.47 38.36 7.58
N VAL A 21 11.53 37.35 8.44
CA VAL A 21 11.69 35.95 8.06
C VAL A 21 10.31 35.41 7.72
N ALA A 22 10.17 34.81 6.54
CA ALA A 22 8.92 34.17 6.12
C ALA A 22 8.89 32.70 6.57
N TYR A 23 7.70 32.18 6.84
CA TYR A 23 7.50 30.75 7.00
C TYR A 23 7.63 30.02 5.66
N ILE A 24 8.15 28.80 5.70
CA ILE A 24 8.34 27.97 4.51
C ILE A 24 7.55 26.67 4.68
N ASP A 25 6.90 26.24 3.61
CA ASP A 25 6.12 25.01 3.56
C ASP A 25 7.03 23.78 3.68
N THR A 26 6.96 23.06 4.80
CA THR A 26 7.87 21.92 5.09
C THR A 26 7.34 20.55 4.67
N ALA A 27 6.10 20.51 4.20
CA ALA A 27 5.38 19.29 3.86
C ALA A 27 4.87 19.35 2.42
N MET A 28 5.67 19.88 1.49
CA MET A 28 5.37 19.80 0.07
C MET A 28 6.07 18.57 -0.54
N PRO A 29 5.37 17.46 -0.74
CA PRO A 29 5.97 16.25 -1.28
C PRO A 29 6.17 16.32 -2.79
N ALA A 30 7.19 15.61 -3.26
CA ALA A 30 7.38 15.20 -4.64
C ALA A 30 7.03 13.71 -4.75
N PHE A 31 5.93 13.42 -5.44
CA PHE A 31 5.50 12.06 -5.75
C PHE A 31 6.14 11.62 -7.06
N ILE A 32 6.91 10.52 -7.01
CA ILE A 32 7.57 9.94 -8.19
C ILE A 32 6.94 8.59 -8.51
N GLY A 33 6.41 8.44 -9.73
CA GLY A 33 5.77 7.20 -10.18
C GLY A 33 5.03 7.38 -11.50
N TYR A 34 4.19 6.41 -11.85
CA TYR A 34 3.51 6.29 -13.13
C TYR A 34 2.12 6.94 -13.08
N THR A 35 1.69 7.49 -14.21
CA THR A 35 0.39 8.18 -14.35
C THR A 35 -0.41 7.60 -15.52
N GLU A 36 -1.71 7.89 -15.62
CA GLU A 36 -2.50 7.40 -16.78
C GLU A 36 -2.06 8.11 -18.06
N PHE A 37 -1.91 9.44 -17.96
CA PHE A 37 -1.50 10.29 -19.07
C PHE A 37 -0.23 11.04 -18.73
N LEU A 38 0.55 11.31 -19.77
CA LEU A 38 1.65 12.26 -19.75
C LEU A 38 1.22 13.51 -20.52
N PRO A 39 1.17 14.69 -19.89
CA PRO A 39 0.90 15.93 -20.61
C PRO A 39 1.90 16.13 -21.76
N ALA A 40 1.44 16.67 -22.89
CA ALA A 40 2.32 16.96 -24.02
C ALA A 40 3.43 17.94 -23.60
N GLY A 41 4.69 17.57 -23.86
CA GLY A 41 5.87 18.36 -23.45
C GLY A 41 6.23 18.22 -21.97
N TYR A 42 5.67 17.25 -21.25
CA TYR A 42 6.01 16.99 -19.86
C TYR A 42 7.47 16.55 -19.72
N ASN A 43 8.30 17.45 -19.20
CA ASN A 43 9.68 17.12 -18.81
C ASN A 43 10.08 17.70 -17.45
N GLU A 44 9.19 18.47 -16.82
CA GLU A 44 9.46 19.19 -15.59
C GLU A 44 8.48 18.76 -14.49
N PRO A 45 8.89 18.78 -13.20
CA PRO A 45 7.99 18.55 -12.08
C PRO A 45 6.79 19.49 -12.14
N PHE A 46 5.59 18.93 -12.00
CA PHE A 46 4.34 19.69 -12.13
C PHE A 46 3.70 19.86 -10.76
N ARG A 47 3.40 21.11 -10.39
CA ARG A 47 2.78 21.42 -9.10
C ARG A 47 1.26 21.31 -9.23
N ILE A 48 0.64 20.53 -8.37
CA ILE A 48 -0.81 20.45 -8.21
C ILE A 48 -1.22 20.94 -6.82
N SER A 49 -2.45 21.41 -6.70
CA SER A 49 -3.04 21.88 -5.43
C SER A 49 -4.22 21.01 -4.98
N SER A 50 -4.74 20.14 -5.84
CA SER A 50 -5.87 19.26 -5.52
C SER A 50 -5.85 17.96 -6.33
N LEU A 51 -6.60 16.96 -5.86
CA LEU A 51 -6.80 15.72 -6.60
C LEU A 51 -7.54 15.94 -7.94
N LEU A 52 -8.46 16.91 -8.01
CA LEU A 52 -9.17 17.22 -9.26
C LEU A 52 -8.21 17.70 -10.35
N GLU A 53 -7.24 18.54 -9.96
CA GLU A 53 -6.18 19.01 -10.86
C GLU A 53 -5.29 17.84 -11.32
N TYR A 54 -4.97 16.90 -10.42
CA TYR A 54 -4.29 15.66 -10.80
C TYR A 54 -5.07 14.90 -11.88
N GLU A 55 -6.36 14.66 -11.66
CA GLU A 55 -7.20 13.91 -12.61
C GLU A 55 -7.26 14.56 -13.99
N GLN A 56 -7.24 15.89 -14.05
CA GLN A 56 -7.26 16.64 -15.32
C GLN A 56 -5.97 16.48 -16.13
N TYR A 57 -4.81 16.43 -15.47
CA TYR A 57 -3.51 16.40 -16.16
C TYR A 57 -2.91 14.99 -16.30
N PHE A 58 -3.14 14.12 -15.31
CA PHE A 58 -2.47 12.82 -15.17
C PHE A 58 -3.44 11.63 -15.20
N GLY A 59 -4.75 11.88 -15.14
CA GLY A 59 -5.80 10.86 -15.19
C GLY A 59 -6.07 10.17 -13.84
N LYS A 60 -6.64 8.97 -13.91
CA LYS A 60 -7.13 8.17 -12.76
C LYS A 60 -6.34 6.89 -12.59
N ALA A 61 -6.78 6.00 -11.70
CA ALA A 61 -6.18 4.68 -11.55
C ALA A 61 -6.29 3.84 -12.83
N LYS A 62 -5.28 2.99 -13.05
CA LYS A 62 -5.33 1.93 -14.05
C LYS A 62 -6.55 1.04 -13.78
N LYS A 63 -7.26 0.70 -14.86
CA LYS A 63 -8.36 -0.26 -14.81
C LYS A 63 -7.77 -1.66 -14.80
N GLU A 64 -8.05 -2.40 -13.74
CA GLU A 64 -7.59 -3.77 -13.57
C GLU A 64 -8.50 -4.77 -14.29
N ASN A 65 -7.94 -5.93 -14.62
CA ASN A 65 -8.69 -7.03 -15.20
C ASN A 65 -9.45 -7.78 -14.10
N ILE A 66 -10.63 -8.29 -14.45
CA ILE A 66 -11.46 -9.06 -13.53
C ILE A 66 -11.04 -10.52 -13.61
N GLN A 67 -10.59 -11.06 -12.47
CA GLN A 67 -10.27 -12.48 -12.32
C GLN A 67 -11.18 -13.07 -11.24
N LEU A 68 -11.96 -14.07 -11.61
CA LEU A 68 -12.87 -14.79 -10.73
C LEU A 68 -12.33 -16.19 -10.48
N LYS A 69 -12.64 -16.71 -9.30
CA LYS A 69 -12.31 -18.06 -8.91
C LYS A 69 -13.43 -18.68 -8.09
N ASP A 70 -13.87 -19.86 -8.50
CA ASP A 70 -14.77 -20.67 -7.69
C ASP A 70 -14.01 -21.30 -6.52
N VAL A 71 -14.62 -21.21 -5.34
CA VAL A 71 -14.08 -21.71 -4.08
C VAL A 71 -15.12 -22.59 -3.42
N GLU A 72 -14.73 -23.82 -3.12
CA GLU A 72 -15.57 -24.82 -2.44
C GLU A 72 -16.22 -24.23 -1.17
N GLY A 73 -17.54 -24.34 -1.06
CA GLY A 73 -18.33 -23.83 0.06
C GLY A 73 -18.49 -22.29 0.13
N GLN A 74 -17.85 -21.53 -0.77
CA GLN A 74 -17.97 -20.07 -0.86
C GLN A 74 -18.53 -19.57 -2.21
N GLY A 75 -18.52 -20.43 -3.24
CA GLY A 75 -18.95 -20.10 -4.59
C GLY A 75 -17.92 -19.22 -5.32
N THR A 76 -18.39 -18.42 -6.28
CA THR A 76 -17.54 -17.51 -7.06
C THR A 76 -17.02 -16.35 -6.21
N THR A 77 -15.69 -16.22 -6.17
CA THR A 77 -14.96 -15.16 -5.47
C THR A 77 -14.09 -14.36 -6.43
N ILE A 78 -13.77 -13.10 -6.10
CA ILE A 78 -12.83 -12.30 -6.89
C ILE A 78 -11.39 -12.48 -6.41
N VAL A 79 -10.47 -12.69 -7.36
CA VAL A 79 -9.04 -12.69 -7.10
C VAL A 79 -8.55 -11.23 -7.04
N ALA A 80 -7.92 -10.86 -5.92
CA ALA A 80 -7.39 -9.52 -5.75
C ALA A 80 -6.31 -9.22 -6.81
N PRO A 81 -6.46 -8.15 -7.62
CA PRO A 81 -5.46 -7.83 -8.62
C PRO A 81 -4.19 -7.29 -7.94
N GLN A 82 -3.05 -7.66 -8.50
CA GLN A 82 -1.75 -7.13 -8.11
C GLN A 82 -1.56 -5.75 -8.77
N VAL A 83 -2.04 -4.70 -8.11
CA VAL A 83 -1.98 -3.34 -8.65
C VAL A 83 -0.53 -2.89 -8.71
N GLN A 84 -0.07 -2.62 -9.93
CA GLN A 84 1.29 -2.16 -10.18
C GLN A 84 1.44 -0.65 -9.95
N PHE A 85 0.46 0.15 -10.40
CA PHE A 85 0.53 1.61 -10.36
C PHE A 85 -0.40 2.15 -9.27
N LEU A 86 0.19 2.55 -8.15
CA LEU A 86 -0.46 2.98 -6.91
C LEU A 86 -0.49 4.49 -6.73
N MET A 87 0.15 5.27 -7.61
CA MET A 87 0.23 6.73 -7.57
C MET A 87 -1.13 7.42 -7.34
N TYR A 88 -2.17 7.09 -8.12
CA TYR A 88 -3.48 7.74 -7.97
C TYR A 88 -4.12 7.45 -6.60
N TYR A 89 -4.15 6.17 -6.19
CA TYR A 89 -4.68 5.77 -4.88
C TYR A 89 -3.88 6.37 -3.72
N SER A 90 -2.57 6.50 -3.88
CA SER A 90 -1.66 7.17 -2.94
C SER A 90 -2.00 8.65 -2.78
N LEU A 91 -2.29 9.36 -3.88
CA LEU A 91 -2.71 10.76 -3.82
C LEU A 91 -4.09 10.93 -3.17
N GLN A 92 -5.02 10.01 -3.42
CA GLN A 92 -6.30 9.99 -2.69
C GLN A 92 -6.07 9.92 -1.17
N MET A 93 -5.17 9.04 -0.72
CA MET A 93 -4.79 8.95 0.69
C MET A 93 -4.09 10.20 1.21
N TYR A 94 -3.19 10.79 0.42
CA TYR A 94 -2.48 12.01 0.79
C TYR A 94 -3.44 13.18 1.04
N PHE A 95 -4.32 13.49 0.08
CA PHE A 95 -5.29 14.58 0.22
C PHE A 95 -6.33 14.29 1.32
N ALA A 96 -6.78 13.04 1.48
CA ALA A 96 -7.71 12.65 2.55
C ALA A 96 -7.12 12.79 3.97
N ASN A 97 -5.79 12.80 4.10
CA ASN A 97 -5.10 12.96 5.38
C ASN A 97 -4.62 14.40 5.66
N GLY A 98 -5.07 15.36 4.85
CA GLY A 98 -4.74 16.79 4.99
C GLY A 98 -3.50 17.22 4.20
N GLY A 99 -3.21 16.50 3.11
CA GLY A 99 -2.21 16.91 2.12
C GLY A 99 -2.54 18.27 1.50
N GLY A 100 -1.52 19.11 1.36
CA GLY A 100 -1.58 20.38 0.66
C GLY A 100 -1.05 20.27 -0.78
N PRO A 101 -0.63 21.38 -1.40
CA PRO A 101 0.02 21.34 -2.70
C PRO A 101 1.22 20.39 -2.74
N CYS A 102 1.40 19.71 -3.87
CA CYS A 102 2.49 18.75 -4.08
C CYS A 102 3.01 18.80 -5.51
N TYR A 103 4.20 18.23 -5.72
CA TYR A 103 4.78 18.04 -7.03
C TYR A 103 4.54 16.61 -7.51
N ILE A 104 4.12 16.48 -8.76
CA ILE A 104 4.00 15.22 -9.48
C ILE A 104 5.18 15.12 -10.43
N ILE A 105 5.92 14.02 -10.32
CA ILE A 105 7.00 13.61 -11.21
C ILE A 105 6.57 12.29 -11.85
N SER A 106 5.91 12.38 -13.00
CA SER A 106 5.55 11.21 -13.77
C SER A 106 6.79 10.64 -14.48
N VAL A 107 6.99 9.33 -14.35
CA VAL A 107 8.12 8.61 -14.95
C VAL A 107 7.73 7.71 -16.11
N GLY A 108 6.42 7.62 -16.41
CA GLY A 108 5.88 6.76 -17.45
C GLY A 108 4.36 6.69 -17.36
N ASP A 109 3.75 5.99 -18.30
CA ASP A 109 2.32 5.75 -18.33
C ASP A 109 1.95 4.26 -18.12
N TYR A 110 0.65 3.98 -18.06
CA TYR A 110 0.11 2.64 -17.82
C TYR A 110 0.28 1.65 -18.97
N THR A 111 0.83 2.08 -20.12
CA THR A 111 1.21 1.16 -21.20
C THR A 111 2.46 0.35 -20.86
N SER A 112 3.22 0.80 -19.86
CA SER A 112 4.35 0.06 -19.30
C SER A 112 3.89 -1.26 -18.70
N ALA A 113 4.60 -2.35 -18.99
CA ALA A 113 4.26 -3.70 -18.50
C ALA A 113 4.51 -3.88 -17.00
N GLU A 114 5.48 -3.14 -16.46
CA GLU A 114 5.89 -3.18 -15.05
C GLU A 114 6.51 -1.84 -14.63
N VAL A 115 6.64 -1.65 -13.32
CA VAL A 115 7.39 -0.54 -12.74
C VAL A 115 8.88 -0.83 -12.89
N GLN A 116 9.64 0.13 -13.41
CA GLN A 116 11.07 -0.04 -13.68
C GLN A 116 11.93 0.87 -12.80
N LEU A 117 13.03 0.32 -12.26
CA LEU A 117 13.98 1.08 -11.45
C LEU A 117 14.54 2.30 -12.22
N SER A 118 14.96 2.12 -13.46
CA SER A 118 15.54 3.20 -14.29
C SER A 118 14.60 4.39 -14.47
N SER A 119 13.30 4.13 -14.56
CA SER A 119 12.27 5.16 -14.66
C SER A 119 12.14 5.95 -13.35
N LEU A 120 12.12 5.26 -12.20
CA LEU A 120 12.08 5.89 -10.89
C LEU A 120 13.36 6.69 -10.58
N GLU A 121 14.53 6.19 -10.99
CA GLU A 121 15.82 6.90 -10.87
C GLU A 121 15.82 8.19 -11.71
N ALA A 122 15.30 8.13 -12.94
CA ALA A 122 15.14 9.32 -13.78
C ALA A 122 14.20 10.35 -13.12
N GLY A 123 13.11 9.88 -12.49
CA GLY A 123 12.22 10.73 -11.70
C GLY A 123 12.89 11.36 -10.48
N LEU A 124 13.69 10.58 -9.73
CA LEU A 124 14.44 11.07 -8.58
C LEU A 124 15.43 12.18 -8.97
N ASN A 125 16.09 12.05 -10.12
CA ASN A 125 16.99 13.10 -10.62
C ASN A 125 16.26 14.39 -10.99
N LYS A 126 14.97 14.33 -11.38
CA LYS A 126 14.15 15.52 -11.64
C LYS A 126 13.81 16.32 -10.38
N ILE A 127 14.04 15.80 -9.17
CA ILE A 127 13.86 16.57 -7.93
C ILE A 127 14.81 17.77 -7.85
N ASP A 128 15.98 17.70 -8.51
CA ASP A 128 16.95 18.80 -8.56
C ASP A 128 16.54 19.94 -9.51
N HIS A 129 15.38 19.84 -10.17
CA HIS A 129 14.91 20.85 -11.09
C HIS A 129 14.58 22.17 -10.39
N LYS A 130 14.95 23.30 -11.00
CA LYS A 130 14.77 24.68 -10.48
C LYS A 130 13.33 25.06 -10.11
N ASN A 131 12.33 24.35 -10.63
CA ASN A 131 10.91 24.63 -10.35
C ASN A 131 10.44 24.05 -9.01
N ILE A 132 11.22 23.15 -8.42
CA ILE A 132 10.93 22.60 -7.11
C ILE A 132 11.47 23.56 -6.05
N LYS A 133 10.57 24.04 -5.19
CA LYS A 133 10.94 24.79 -4.00
C LYS A 133 11.17 23.81 -2.86
N GLU A 134 12.25 24.03 -2.12
CA GLU A 134 12.57 23.31 -0.91
C GLU A 134 11.85 23.94 0.29
N PRO A 135 11.56 23.19 1.38
CA PRO A 135 11.79 21.77 1.60
C PRO A 135 10.93 20.81 0.75
N VAL A 136 11.46 19.60 0.52
CA VAL A 136 10.77 18.55 -0.27
C VAL A 136 10.69 17.25 0.52
N LEU A 137 9.49 16.66 0.58
CA LEU A 137 9.33 15.26 1.00
C LEU A 137 9.41 14.34 -0.22
N ILE A 138 10.27 13.33 -0.20
CA ILE A 138 10.43 12.38 -1.31
C ILE A 138 9.57 11.15 -1.06
N ILE A 139 8.70 10.80 -2.00
CA ILE A 139 7.76 9.68 -1.91
C ILE A 139 7.74 8.89 -3.23
N PHE A 140 7.75 7.56 -3.11
CA PHE A 140 7.65 6.63 -4.24
C PHE A 140 6.45 5.70 -4.07
N PRO A 141 5.24 6.12 -4.51
CA PRO A 141 4.04 5.30 -4.41
C PRO A 141 4.16 3.91 -5.03
N ASP A 142 4.85 3.82 -6.18
CA ASP A 142 4.89 2.62 -7.01
C ASP A 142 6.10 1.73 -6.74
N ALA A 143 7.03 2.16 -5.86
CA ALA A 143 8.27 1.42 -5.63
C ALA A 143 8.01 0.00 -5.12
N ILE A 144 6.95 -0.21 -4.32
CA ILE A 144 6.62 -1.54 -3.81
C ILE A 144 6.21 -2.55 -4.91
N SER A 145 5.91 -2.06 -6.10
CA SER A 145 5.53 -2.86 -7.27
C SER A 145 6.73 -3.24 -8.15
N LEU A 146 7.95 -2.85 -7.78
CA LEU A 146 9.16 -3.35 -8.42
C LEU A 146 9.24 -4.87 -8.25
N THR A 147 9.55 -5.59 -9.33
CA THR A 147 9.58 -7.07 -9.32
C THR A 147 10.73 -7.62 -8.48
N ASN A 148 11.82 -6.87 -8.36
CA ASN A 148 12.99 -7.24 -7.60
C ASN A 148 13.15 -6.37 -6.33
N GLU A 149 13.18 -7.01 -5.17
CA GLU A 149 13.37 -6.33 -3.89
C GLU A 149 14.71 -5.57 -3.82
N SER A 150 15.78 -6.07 -4.44
CA SER A 150 17.07 -5.38 -4.44
C SER A 150 16.97 -4.00 -5.10
N GLU A 151 16.16 -3.90 -6.17
CA GLU A 151 15.90 -2.65 -6.87
C GLU A 151 15.12 -1.67 -5.99
N PHE A 152 14.14 -2.17 -5.24
CA PHE A 152 13.39 -1.37 -4.27
C PHE A 152 14.29 -0.73 -3.21
N TYR A 153 15.24 -1.47 -2.63
CA TYR A 153 16.17 -0.87 -1.69
C TYR A 153 17.20 0.04 -2.36
N SER A 154 17.59 -0.25 -3.61
CA SER A 154 18.47 0.61 -4.39
C SER A 154 17.89 2.02 -4.56
N ILE A 155 16.63 2.14 -5.01
CA ILE A 155 16.00 3.45 -5.22
C ILE A 155 15.86 4.23 -3.90
N TYR A 156 15.53 3.55 -2.79
CA TYR A 156 15.46 4.21 -1.49
C TYR A 156 16.83 4.65 -0.97
N ASN A 157 17.89 3.87 -1.16
CA ASN A 157 19.23 4.30 -0.78
C ASN A 157 19.69 5.51 -1.61
N GLN A 158 19.38 5.54 -2.90
CA GLN A 158 19.64 6.72 -3.74
C GLN A 158 18.84 7.95 -3.28
N ALA A 159 17.57 7.77 -2.90
CA ALA A 159 16.75 8.85 -2.35
C ALA A 159 17.27 9.34 -0.99
N ILE A 160 17.76 8.43 -0.15
CA ILE A 160 18.46 8.77 1.10
C ILE A 160 19.70 9.60 0.80
N ASP A 161 20.51 9.23 -0.19
CA ASP A 161 21.73 9.96 -0.52
C ASP A 161 21.42 11.35 -1.11
N LYS A 162 20.36 11.48 -1.91
CA LYS A 162 19.81 12.79 -2.33
C LYS A 162 19.30 13.62 -1.15
N ALA A 163 18.79 12.98 -0.10
CA ALA A 163 18.26 13.66 1.07
C ALA A 163 19.35 14.09 2.07
N LYS A 164 20.49 13.38 2.11
CA LYS A 164 21.65 13.68 2.97
C LYS A 164 22.43 14.93 2.56
N ASP A 165 22.22 15.44 1.35
CA ASP A 165 22.83 16.70 0.94
C ASP A 165 22.31 17.84 1.82
N GLU A 166 23.09 18.22 2.83
CA GLU A 166 22.76 19.27 3.80
C GLU A 166 22.57 20.66 3.14
N THR A 167 23.01 20.85 1.90
CA THR A 167 22.69 22.08 1.15
C THR A 167 21.23 22.11 0.73
N LYS A 168 20.59 20.93 0.64
CA LYS A 168 19.21 20.71 0.19
C LYS A 168 18.31 20.34 1.37
N ASN A 169 17.14 20.98 1.50
CA ASN A 169 16.20 20.65 2.58
C ASN A 169 15.26 19.50 2.19
N ARG A 170 15.79 18.28 2.16
CA ARG A 170 15.04 17.10 1.73
C ARG A 170 14.82 16.12 2.87
N PHE A 171 13.72 15.40 2.81
CA PHE A 171 13.40 14.34 3.74
C PHE A 171 12.67 13.21 3.02
N VAL A 172 13.12 11.97 3.17
CA VAL A 172 12.53 10.81 2.50
C VAL A 172 11.60 10.04 3.44
N ILE A 173 10.43 9.63 2.94
CA ILE A 173 9.52 8.74 3.67
C ILE A 173 9.59 7.38 3.00
N LEU A 174 9.96 6.35 3.77
CA LEU A 174 10.17 5.00 3.29
C LEU A 174 9.05 4.07 3.75
N ASP A 175 8.74 3.12 2.89
CA ASP A 175 7.87 1.99 3.20
C ASP A 175 8.71 0.71 3.30
N THR A 176 8.13 -0.33 3.89
CA THR A 176 8.65 -1.69 3.76
C THR A 176 8.21 -2.31 2.44
N TYR A 177 9.03 -3.18 1.86
CA TYR A 177 8.71 -3.83 0.58
C TYR A 177 7.39 -4.60 0.66
N TYR A 178 7.28 -5.48 1.65
CA TYR A 178 6.01 -6.11 2.00
C TYR A 178 5.32 -5.37 3.14
N GLY A 179 4.00 -5.43 3.15
CA GLY A 179 3.18 -4.82 4.19
C GLY A 179 3.06 -5.62 5.48
N ASN A 180 3.65 -6.80 5.57
CA ASN A 180 3.47 -7.75 6.68
C ASN A 180 4.80 -8.43 7.01
N SER A 181 4.86 -9.08 8.17
CA SER A 181 6.02 -9.78 8.72
C SER A 181 6.27 -11.14 8.06
N VAL A 182 6.13 -11.23 6.73
CA VAL A 182 6.38 -12.45 5.96
C VAL A 182 7.86 -12.84 6.07
N THR A 183 8.09 -14.11 6.43
CA THR A 183 9.41 -14.73 6.36
C THR A 183 9.74 -15.06 4.90
N ARG A 184 10.88 -14.59 4.43
CA ARG A 184 11.33 -14.72 3.05
C ARG A 184 12.06 -16.04 2.83
N SER A 185 12.33 -16.38 1.57
CA SER A 185 13.10 -17.57 1.17
C SER A 185 14.53 -17.60 1.71
N ASN A 186 15.10 -16.44 2.07
CA ASN A 186 16.39 -16.31 2.76
C ASN A 186 16.28 -16.38 4.29
N ASN A 187 15.13 -16.79 4.83
CA ASN A 187 14.78 -16.83 6.26
C ASN A 187 14.80 -15.48 7.00
N LEU A 188 14.89 -14.35 6.30
CA LEU A 188 14.73 -13.03 6.90
C LEU A 188 13.26 -12.62 6.88
N THR A 189 12.79 -11.99 7.95
CA THR A 189 11.52 -11.26 7.94
C THR A 189 11.63 -10.00 7.07
N THR A 190 10.50 -9.46 6.62
CA THR A 190 10.45 -8.15 5.93
C THR A 190 11.22 -7.05 6.66
N ILE A 191 11.15 -7.04 8.00
CA ILE A 191 11.82 -6.05 8.85
C ILE A 191 13.34 -6.23 8.84
N GLU A 192 13.81 -7.47 8.97
CA GLU A 192 15.25 -7.77 8.92
C GLU A 192 15.82 -7.50 7.53
N ALA A 193 15.08 -7.84 6.47
CA ALA A 193 15.47 -7.52 5.10
C ALA A 193 15.57 -6.00 4.89
N PHE A 194 14.61 -5.23 5.38
CA PHE A 194 14.66 -3.76 5.33
C PHE A 194 15.91 -3.23 6.05
N ARG A 195 16.17 -3.71 7.27
CA ARG A 195 17.33 -3.29 8.06
C ARG A 195 18.66 -3.69 7.44
N ASN A 196 18.74 -4.82 6.77
CA ASN A 196 20.00 -5.25 6.16
C ASN A 196 20.35 -4.43 4.91
N ASN A 197 19.34 -3.94 4.18
CA ASN A 197 19.55 -3.31 2.87
C ASN A 197 19.44 -1.77 2.86
N ILE A 198 18.79 -1.14 3.85
CA ILE A 198 18.66 0.33 3.92
C ILE A 198 19.81 0.98 4.70
N ASN A 199 20.30 2.11 4.22
CA ASN A 199 21.32 2.92 4.90
C ASN A 199 20.71 3.72 6.08
N PRO A 200 21.40 3.81 7.24
CA PRO A 200 20.96 4.68 8.32
C PRO A 200 21.06 6.15 7.91
N THR A 201 20.10 6.97 8.34
CA THR A 201 20.08 8.42 8.07
C THR A 201 19.13 9.16 9.01
N ASN A 202 19.47 10.39 9.38
CA ASN A 202 18.56 11.30 10.05
C ASN A 202 17.59 12.03 9.09
N HIS A 203 17.78 11.92 7.78
CA HIS A 203 16.96 12.56 6.73
C HIS A 203 15.83 11.66 6.21
N GLY A 204 15.54 10.56 6.88
CA GLY A 204 14.51 9.63 6.45
C GLY A 204 13.73 9.03 7.62
N ALA A 205 12.51 8.59 7.34
CA ALA A 205 11.68 7.85 8.29
C ALA A 205 10.97 6.70 7.59
N ALA A 206 10.97 5.52 8.21
CA ALA A 206 10.26 4.36 7.71
C ALA A 206 8.97 4.11 8.48
N TYR A 207 7.96 3.56 7.81
CA TYR A 207 6.65 3.24 8.38
C TYR A 207 6.22 1.81 8.03
N PHE A 208 5.65 1.13 9.01
CA PHE A 208 5.14 -0.25 8.91
C PHE A 208 3.95 -0.40 9.87
N PRO A 209 2.90 -1.19 9.55
CA PRO A 209 2.67 -1.99 8.34
C PRO A 209 2.02 -1.18 7.19
N HIS A 210 1.73 -1.86 6.07
CA HIS A 210 0.86 -1.30 5.01
C HIS A 210 -0.58 -1.11 5.51
N LEU A 211 -1.37 -0.36 4.75
CA LEU A 211 -2.71 0.07 5.12
C LEU A 211 -3.76 -0.63 4.26
N LYS A 212 -4.70 -1.34 4.88
CA LYS A 212 -5.94 -1.76 4.23
C LYS A 212 -6.87 -0.56 4.18
N THR A 213 -7.12 -0.03 2.98
CA THR A 213 -7.89 1.20 2.81
C THR A 213 -9.38 0.93 2.65
N ILE A 214 -10.19 1.99 2.55
CA ILE A 214 -11.58 1.91 2.09
C ILE A 214 -11.71 2.08 0.56
N LEU A 215 -10.59 2.31 -0.15
CA LEU A 215 -10.59 2.60 -1.57
C LEU A 215 -10.91 1.33 -2.36
N ASN A 216 -11.77 1.49 -3.37
CA ASN A 216 -12.15 0.41 -4.27
C ASN A 216 -11.17 0.34 -5.43
N TYR A 217 -10.95 -0.86 -5.95
CA TYR A 217 -10.27 -1.05 -7.23
C TYR A 217 -11.12 -0.49 -8.36
N THR A 218 -10.46 -0.02 -9.41
CA THR A 218 -11.10 0.34 -10.67
C THR A 218 -10.91 -0.84 -11.62
N PHE A 219 -11.98 -1.42 -12.14
CA PHE A 219 -11.94 -2.53 -13.09
C PHE A 219 -12.35 -2.07 -14.50
N ASP A 220 -11.85 -2.74 -15.53
CA ASP A 220 -12.42 -2.61 -16.87
C ASP A 220 -13.62 -3.53 -17.02
N GLU A 221 -14.77 -2.93 -17.28
CA GLU A 221 -16.05 -3.65 -17.44
C GLU A 221 -16.40 -3.90 -18.91
N THR A 222 -15.65 -3.31 -19.83
CA THR A 222 -16.08 -3.12 -21.22
C THR A 222 -15.20 -3.78 -22.26
N GLN A 223 -13.87 -3.74 -22.12
CA GLN A 223 -12.97 -4.21 -23.17
C GLN A 223 -12.34 -5.56 -22.82
N THR A 224 -11.95 -5.77 -21.57
CA THR A 224 -11.29 -7.01 -21.16
C THR A 224 -12.29 -8.09 -20.74
N PRO A 225 -12.17 -9.33 -21.27
CA PRO A 225 -12.98 -10.45 -20.83
C PRO A 225 -12.59 -10.87 -19.42
N ILE A 226 -13.57 -11.35 -18.66
CA ILE A 226 -13.36 -11.94 -17.34
C ILE A 226 -12.58 -13.25 -17.53
N ILE A 227 -11.58 -13.47 -16.69
CA ILE A 227 -10.95 -14.78 -16.54
C ILE A 227 -11.64 -15.43 -15.35
N HIS A 228 -12.35 -16.54 -15.55
CA HIS A 228 -13.03 -17.26 -14.47
C HIS A 228 -12.47 -18.67 -14.34
N THR A 229 -11.74 -18.94 -13.25
CA THR A 229 -11.23 -20.28 -12.95
C THR A 229 -12.24 -21.07 -12.14
N GLY A 230 -12.58 -22.28 -12.59
CA GLY A 230 -13.45 -23.23 -11.88
C GLY A 230 -12.78 -23.84 -10.64
N LEU A 231 -13.35 -24.93 -10.11
CA LEU A 231 -12.84 -25.57 -8.89
C LEU A 231 -11.57 -26.41 -9.15
N GLN A 232 -11.41 -26.95 -10.36
CA GLN A 232 -10.22 -27.71 -10.76
C GLN A 232 -9.09 -26.73 -11.14
N LYS A 233 -7.90 -26.92 -10.57
CA LYS A 233 -6.74 -26.11 -10.95
C LYS A 233 -6.33 -26.45 -12.39
N ALA A 234 -5.92 -25.44 -13.15
CA ALA A 234 -5.40 -25.64 -14.51
C ALA A 234 -4.29 -26.70 -14.54
N GLY A 235 -4.51 -27.78 -15.30
CA GLY A 235 -3.55 -28.89 -15.43
C GLY A 235 -3.53 -29.89 -14.26
N GLN A 236 -4.46 -29.77 -13.29
CA GLN A 236 -4.67 -30.81 -12.27
C GLN A 236 -5.27 -32.06 -12.91
N ASP A 237 -4.76 -33.22 -12.54
CA ASP A 237 -5.26 -34.51 -13.00
C ASP A 237 -6.72 -34.73 -12.53
N SER A 238 -7.63 -34.99 -13.46
CA SER A 238 -9.05 -35.24 -13.18
C SER A 238 -9.26 -36.48 -12.29
N THR A 239 -8.33 -37.44 -12.28
CA THR A 239 -8.37 -38.59 -11.37
C THR A 239 -8.17 -38.20 -9.91
N LEU A 240 -7.38 -37.15 -9.65
CA LEU A 240 -7.16 -36.63 -8.30
C LEU A 240 -8.26 -35.64 -7.89
N PHE A 241 -8.82 -34.92 -8.86
CA PHE A 241 -9.90 -33.96 -8.61
C PHE A 241 -11.20 -34.69 -8.26
N TYR A 242 -11.64 -35.61 -9.12
CA TYR A 242 -12.88 -36.39 -8.92
C TYR A 242 -12.68 -37.65 -8.06
N ALA A 243 -11.67 -37.67 -7.18
CA ALA A 243 -11.31 -38.87 -6.43
C ALA A 243 -12.44 -39.30 -5.47
N GLY A 244 -13.19 -38.35 -4.92
CA GLY A 244 -14.33 -38.63 -4.04
C GLY A 244 -15.52 -39.21 -4.82
N GLU A 245 -15.87 -38.57 -5.92
CA GLU A 245 -16.98 -38.94 -6.80
C GLU A 245 -16.71 -40.31 -7.43
N THR A 246 -15.50 -40.53 -7.94
CA THR A 246 -15.12 -41.82 -8.54
C THR A 246 -15.04 -42.95 -7.52
N ALA A 247 -14.66 -42.67 -6.26
CA ALA A 247 -14.73 -43.65 -5.18
C ALA A 247 -16.18 -43.99 -4.81
N ALA A 248 -17.08 -43.01 -4.80
CA ALA A 248 -18.51 -43.24 -4.58
C ALA A 248 -19.12 -44.08 -5.71
N LEU A 249 -18.78 -43.80 -6.98
CA LEU A 249 -19.21 -44.65 -8.11
C LEU A 249 -18.67 -46.09 -7.99
N ASP A 250 -17.44 -46.27 -7.54
CA ASP A 250 -16.87 -47.61 -7.32
C ASP A 250 -17.58 -48.36 -6.19
N GLU A 251 -17.94 -47.67 -5.11
CA GLU A 251 -18.72 -48.24 -4.01
C GLU A 251 -20.12 -48.65 -4.47
N LEU A 252 -20.84 -47.78 -5.20
CA LEU A 252 -22.16 -48.08 -5.78
C LEU A 252 -22.09 -49.27 -6.74
N LYS A 253 -21.06 -49.31 -7.60
CA LYS A 253 -20.79 -50.46 -8.48
C LYS A 253 -20.57 -51.75 -7.70
N SER A 254 -19.83 -51.69 -6.59
CA SER A 254 -19.59 -52.86 -5.72
C SER A 254 -20.88 -53.32 -5.04
N MET A 255 -21.74 -52.41 -4.62
CA MET A 255 -23.05 -52.72 -4.03
C MET A 255 -23.97 -53.38 -5.06
N ALA A 256 -24.03 -52.86 -6.29
CA ALA A 256 -24.81 -53.45 -7.37
C ALA A 256 -24.32 -54.86 -7.71
N SER A 257 -23.00 -55.06 -7.76
CA SER A 257 -22.39 -56.37 -8.00
C SER A 257 -22.73 -57.36 -6.88
N ALA A 258 -22.75 -56.90 -5.63
CA ALA A 258 -23.12 -57.72 -4.48
C ALA A 258 -24.59 -58.14 -4.53
N GLU A 259 -25.49 -57.23 -4.90
CA GLU A 259 -26.93 -57.50 -5.04
C GLU A 259 -27.19 -58.60 -6.08
N ILE A 260 -26.52 -58.53 -7.23
CA ILE A 260 -26.62 -59.54 -8.30
C ILE A 260 -26.09 -60.90 -7.86
N SER A 261 -25.05 -60.92 -7.01
CA SER A 261 -24.46 -62.16 -6.52
C SER A 261 -25.34 -62.94 -5.53
N THR A 262 -26.44 -62.35 -5.03
CA THR A 262 -27.37 -63.02 -4.09
C THR A 262 -28.30 -64.03 -4.75
N GLY A 263 -28.37 -64.08 -6.09
CA GLY A 263 -29.19 -65.02 -6.85
C GLY A 263 -30.67 -64.64 -7.01
N SER A 264 -31.10 -63.49 -6.45
CA SER A 264 -32.42 -62.89 -6.66
C SER A 264 -32.30 -61.37 -6.52
N ALA A 265 -31.61 -60.73 -7.47
CA ALA A 265 -31.39 -59.27 -7.42
C ALA A 265 -32.71 -58.51 -7.52
N ASP A 266 -32.95 -57.59 -6.59
CA ASP A 266 -34.10 -56.69 -6.68
C ASP A 266 -33.81 -55.58 -7.71
N ALA A 267 -34.58 -55.57 -8.80
CA ALA A 267 -34.44 -54.59 -9.87
C ALA A 267 -34.61 -53.15 -9.37
N TYR A 268 -35.45 -52.91 -8.36
CA TYR A 268 -35.62 -51.58 -7.77
C TYR A 268 -34.39 -51.14 -6.96
N VAL A 269 -33.71 -52.07 -6.28
CA VAL A 269 -32.45 -51.76 -5.57
C VAL A 269 -31.35 -51.37 -6.57
N LEU A 270 -31.27 -52.08 -7.70
CA LEU A 270 -30.34 -51.74 -8.77
C LEU A 270 -30.66 -50.39 -9.42
N ALA A 271 -31.94 -50.08 -9.60
CA ALA A 271 -32.40 -48.76 -10.08
C ALA A 271 -31.99 -47.65 -9.10
N ASP A 272 -32.20 -47.82 -7.79
CA ASP A 272 -31.81 -46.83 -6.77
C ASP A 272 -30.29 -46.57 -6.73
N LEU A 273 -29.48 -47.61 -6.95
CA LEU A 273 -28.02 -47.47 -7.03
C LEU A 273 -27.58 -46.75 -8.30
N LEU A 274 -28.23 -47.04 -9.44
CA LEU A 274 -27.96 -46.36 -10.70
C LEU A 274 -28.41 -44.89 -10.64
N ASP A 275 -29.55 -44.60 -10.01
CA ASP A 275 -30.05 -43.24 -9.81
C ASP A 275 -29.06 -42.41 -8.99
N GLN A 276 -28.51 -42.95 -7.89
CA GLN A 276 -27.44 -42.30 -7.12
C GLN A 276 -26.19 -42.03 -7.97
N ALA A 277 -25.78 -42.96 -8.82
CA ALA A 277 -24.63 -42.75 -9.72
C ALA A 277 -24.91 -41.69 -10.80
N ILE A 278 -26.13 -41.64 -11.32
CA ILE A 278 -26.60 -40.61 -12.25
C ILE A 278 -26.55 -39.24 -11.57
N VAL A 279 -27.05 -39.12 -10.33
CA VAL A 279 -27.01 -37.86 -9.57
C VAL A 279 -25.58 -37.35 -9.39
N ILE A 280 -24.63 -38.22 -9.04
CA ILE A 280 -23.20 -37.83 -8.96
C ILE A 280 -22.68 -37.34 -10.31
N ALA A 281 -22.99 -38.06 -11.40
CA ALA A 281 -22.56 -37.68 -12.73
C ALA A 281 -23.20 -36.37 -13.20
N GLU A 282 -24.45 -36.10 -12.83
CA GLU A 282 -25.15 -34.84 -13.10
C GLU A 282 -24.51 -33.67 -12.37
N GLU A 283 -24.16 -33.84 -11.09
CA GLU A 283 -23.45 -32.82 -10.30
C GLU A 283 -22.08 -32.47 -10.93
N VAL A 284 -21.34 -33.48 -11.41
CA VAL A 284 -20.10 -33.25 -12.16
C VAL A 284 -20.39 -32.55 -13.50
N ASN A 285 -21.44 -32.95 -14.21
CA ASN A 285 -21.77 -32.38 -15.52
C ASN A 285 -22.24 -30.93 -15.42
N GLU A 286 -22.90 -30.53 -14.34
CA GLU A 286 -23.29 -29.13 -14.10
C GLU A 286 -22.05 -28.22 -14.08
N ASN A 287 -21.00 -28.62 -13.35
CA ASN A 287 -19.77 -27.84 -13.19
C ASN A 287 -18.75 -28.04 -14.32
N ALA A 288 -18.93 -29.04 -15.20
CA ALA A 288 -17.97 -29.32 -16.26
C ALA A 288 -17.86 -28.17 -17.29
N ASP A 289 -16.64 -27.94 -17.77
CA ASP A 289 -16.30 -27.02 -18.84
C ASP A 289 -17.05 -27.37 -20.14
N ALA A 290 -17.57 -26.36 -20.84
CA ALA A 290 -18.22 -26.57 -22.13
C ALA A 290 -17.24 -27.16 -23.18
N GLY A 291 -17.64 -28.23 -23.85
CA GLY A 291 -16.86 -28.86 -24.92
C GLY A 291 -17.25 -30.31 -25.20
N ASP A 292 -16.49 -30.97 -26.07
CA ASP A 292 -16.78 -32.34 -26.52
C ASP A 292 -16.77 -33.37 -25.38
N LYS A 293 -15.93 -33.17 -24.35
CA LYS A 293 -15.88 -34.05 -23.17
C LYS A 293 -17.12 -33.94 -22.30
N LYS A 294 -17.63 -32.72 -22.06
CA LYS A 294 -18.92 -32.52 -21.38
C LYS A 294 -20.08 -33.11 -22.18
N ASN A 295 -20.04 -32.97 -23.51
CA ASN A 295 -21.03 -33.60 -24.38
C ASN A 295 -21.02 -35.13 -24.26
N ALA A 296 -19.83 -35.75 -24.14
CA ALA A 296 -19.70 -37.18 -23.92
C ALA A 296 -20.25 -37.63 -22.55
N LEU A 297 -19.97 -36.88 -21.48
CA LEU A 297 -20.58 -37.13 -20.16
C LEU A 297 -22.10 -36.99 -20.19
N THR A 298 -22.62 -35.95 -20.86
CA THR A 298 -24.06 -35.75 -21.04
C THR A 298 -24.69 -36.93 -21.79
N ALA A 299 -24.01 -37.49 -22.80
CA ALA A 299 -24.47 -38.67 -23.52
C ALA A 299 -24.47 -39.92 -22.62
N ALA A 300 -23.41 -40.15 -21.84
CA ALA A 300 -23.34 -41.27 -20.89
C ALA A 300 -24.44 -41.19 -19.81
N ILE A 301 -24.73 -39.98 -19.30
CA ILE A 301 -25.85 -39.76 -18.36
C ILE A 301 -27.19 -40.10 -19.03
N ALA A 302 -27.39 -39.68 -20.29
CA ALA A 302 -28.62 -39.99 -21.02
C ALA A 302 -28.79 -41.49 -21.27
N GLU A 303 -27.72 -42.21 -21.59
CA GLU A 303 -27.72 -43.68 -21.74
C GLU A 303 -28.09 -44.37 -20.42
N ALA A 304 -27.45 -43.97 -19.31
CA ALA A 304 -27.76 -44.50 -17.99
C ALA A 304 -29.23 -44.24 -17.57
N LYS A 305 -29.79 -43.07 -17.90
CA LYS A 305 -31.21 -42.76 -17.64
C LYS A 305 -32.17 -43.64 -18.45
N ILE A 306 -31.83 -43.98 -19.70
CA ILE A 306 -32.63 -44.89 -20.52
C ILE A 306 -32.67 -46.28 -19.85
N VAL A 307 -31.54 -46.75 -19.32
CA VAL A 307 -31.48 -48.03 -18.59
C VAL A 307 -32.30 -47.96 -17.30
N LEU A 308 -32.20 -46.86 -16.55
CA LEU A 308 -33.01 -46.63 -15.34
C LEU A 308 -34.52 -46.68 -15.63
N GLU A 309 -34.97 -45.99 -16.69
CA GLU A 309 -36.38 -46.01 -17.12
C GLU A 309 -36.83 -47.41 -17.54
N ALA A 310 -35.98 -48.14 -18.29
CA ALA A 310 -36.29 -49.51 -18.72
C ALA A 310 -36.43 -50.50 -17.55
N ILE A 311 -35.71 -50.29 -16.45
CA ILE A 311 -35.88 -51.06 -15.21
C ILE A 311 -37.22 -50.72 -14.56
N TYR A 312 -37.55 -49.43 -14.40
CA TYR A 312 -38.81 -49.01 -13.79
C TYR A 312 -40.06 -49.43 -14.59
N ASP A 313 -39.96 -49.45 -15.91
CA ASP A 313 -41.03 -49.91 -16.80
C ASP A 313 -41.19 -51.45 -16.83
N GLY A 314 -40.34 -52.19 -16.12
CA GLY A 314 -40.35 -53.66 -16.07
C GLY A 314 -39.95 -54.31 -17.39
N ILE A 315 -39.27 -53.57 -18.27
CA ILE A 315 -38.70 -54.09 -19.53
C ILE A 315 -37.47 -54.94 -19.23
N ILE A 316 -36.72 -54.58 -18.18
CA ILE A 316 -35.59 -55.32 -17.62
C ILE A 316 -36.03 -55.90 -16.26
N ASP A 317 -36.48 -57.16 -16.24
CA ASP A 317 -37.07 -57.80 -15.03
C ASP A 317 -36.24 -58.99 -14.51
N ASP A 318 -35.36 -59.56 -15.34
CA ASP A 318 -34.72 -60.85 -15.03
C ASP A 318 -33.19 -60.71 -14.91
N PHE A 319 -32.73 -60.25 -13.74
CA PHE A 319 -31.32 -60.36 -13.34
C PHE A 319 -31.02 -61.75 -12.73
N MET A 320 -31.67 -62.80 -13.22
CA MET A 320 -31.46 -64.19 -12.79
C MET A 320 -30.11 -64.73 -13.25
N VAL A 321 -29.36 -65.33 -12.32
CA VAL A 321 -28.16 -66.13 -12.65
C VAL A 321 -28.63 -67.52 -13.10
N PRO A 322 -28.27 -68.00 -14.30
CA PRO A 322 -28.65 -69.35 -14.73
C PRO A 322 -28.08 -70.41 -13.78
N ASP A 323 -28.86 -71.45 -13.47
CA ASP A 323 -28.52 -72.59 -12.58
C ASP A 323 -27.26 -73.41 -13.00
N ASN A 324 -26.56 -73.03 -14.07
CA ASN A 324 -25.32 -73.67 -14.51
C ASN A 324 -24.20 -72.63 -14.67
N SER A 325 -23.12 -72.86 -13.93
CA SER A 325 -21.82 -72.19 -14.02
C SER A 325 -21.36 -72.03 -15.48
N ASP A 326 -21.26 -70.78 -15.94
CA ASP A 326 -20.03 -70.14 -16.43
C ASP A 326 -20.20 -69.05 -17.51
N GLU A 327 -21.40 -68.68 -17.99
CA GLU A 327 -21.43 -67.79 -19.18
C GLU A 327 -22.49 -66.69 -19.31
N ASN A 328 -23.28 -66.34 -18.28
CA ASN A 328 -24.07 -65.08 -18.35
C ASN A 328 -24.56 -64.61 -16.97
N THR A 329 -23.63 -64.13 -16.14
CA THR A 329 -24.03 -63.25 -15.03
C THR A 329 -24.50 -61.92 -15.64
N PRO A 330 -25.71 -61.42 -15.35
CA PRO A 330 -26.14 -60.10 -15.78
C PRO A 330 -25.13 -59.05 -15.28
N ASP A 331 -24.37 -58.42 -16.17
CA ASP A 331 -23.36 -57.44 -15.79
C ASP A 331 -23.97 -56.04 -15.75
N PHE A 332 -24.54 -55.67 -14.61
CA PHE A 332 -25.01 -54.31 -14.33
C PHE A 332 -23.87 -53.37 -13.90
N THR A 333 -22.65 -53.58 -14.41
CA THR A 333 -21.51 -52.71 -14.12
C THR A 333 -21.06 -51.85 -15.30
N GLY A 334 -21.65 -52.07 -16.48
CA GLY A 334 -21.36 -51.30 -17.71
C GLY A 334 -21.63 -49.81 -17.53
N GLU A 335 -22.82 -49.45 -17.07
CA GLU A 335 -23.24 -48.05 -16.88
C GLU A 335 -22.36 -47.31 -15.88
N PHE A 336 -22.07 -47.91 -14.71
CA PHE A 336 -21.17 -47.32 -13.72
C PHE A 336 -19.75 -47.09 -14.28
N THR A 337 -19.27 -48.02 -15.12
CA THR A 337 -17.95 -47.91 -15.74
C THR A 337 -17.93 -46.83 -16.82
N ALA A 338 -19.00 -46.70 -17.60
CA ALA A 338 -19.16 -45.67 -18.62
C ALA A 338 -19.23 -44.27 -17.97
N LEU A 339 -20.06 -44.10 -16.94
CA LEU A 339 -20.17 -42.85 -16.16
C LEU A 339 -18.81 -42.47 -15.54
N LYS A 340 -18.14 -43.40 -14.87
CA LYS A 340 -16.81 -43.16 -14.29
C LYS A 340 -15.79 -42.73 -15.34
N THR A 341 -15.77 -43.41 -16.48
CA THR A 341 -14.84 -43.09 -17.58
C THR A 341 -15.11 -41.69 -18.11
N ALA A 342 -16.38 -41.33 -18.31
CA ALA A 342 -16.76 -40.01 -18.79
C ALA A 342 -16.44 -38.90 -17.77
N ILE A 343 -16.67 -39.13 -16.47
CA ILE A 343 -16.30 -38.21 -15.38
C ILE A 343 -14.78 -37.93 -15.38
N LEU A 344 -13.96 -38.96 -15.59
CA LEU A 344 -12.50 -38.80 -15.61
C LEU A 344 -11.98 -38.01 -16.83
N GLU A 345 -12.77 -37.90 -17.90
CA GLU A 345 -12.40 -37.15 -19.10
C GLU A 345 -12.83 -35.68 -19.07
N VAL A 346 -13.79 -35.30 -18.22
CA VAL A 346 -14.23 -33.90 -18.09
C VAL A 346 -13.30 -33.11 -17.19
N LYS A 347 -13.44 -31.78 -17.30
CA LYS A 347 -12.69 -30.79 -16.55
C LYS A 347 -13.63 -29.71 -16.02
N ASP A 348 -13.29 -29.11 -14.90
CA ASP A 348 -13.91 -27.90 -14.34
C ASP A 348 -12.81 -26.85 -14.10
N GLU A 349 -12.07 -26.51 -15.17
CA GLU A 349 -11.00 -25.51 -15.10
C GLU A 349 -11.55 -24.08 -15.28
N LYS A 350 -12.76 -23.92 -15.83
CA LYS A 350 -13.37 -22.63 -16.19
C LYS A 350 -14.79 -22.48 -15.67
N GLY A 351 -15.05 -21.35 -15.01
CA GLY A 351 -16.41 -21.01 -14.57
C GLY A 351 -17.23 -20.27 -15.64
N ASP A 352 -18.55 -20.15 -15.40
CA ASP A 352 -19.56 -19.63 -16.35
C ASP A 352 -19.35 -18.22 -16.90
N ALA A 353 -18.48 -17.43 -16.28
CA ALA A 353 -18.19 -16.04 -16.67
C ALA A 353 -16.94 -15.93 -17.54
N ASP A 354 -16.20 -17.02 -17.76
CA ASP A 354 -14.94 -17.01 -18.51
C ASP A 354 -15.16 -16.53 -19.96
N GLY A 355 -14.31 -15.61 -20.41
CA GLY A 355 -14.36 -15.07 -21.77
C GLY A 355 -15.45 -14.03 -22.03
N ILE A 356 -16.34 -13.76 -21.07
CA ILE A 356 -17.41 -12.74 -21.20
C ILE A 356 -16.96 -11.45 -20.52
N THR A 357 -17.24 -10.29 -21.13
CA THR A 357 -17.01 -8.99 -20.48
C THR A 357 -18.08 -8.71 -19.42
N LEU A 358 -17.76 -7.96 -18.36
CA LEU A 358 -18.72 -7.68 -17.28
C LEU A 358 -20.00 -7.00 -17.81
N LYS A 359 -19.87 -6.11 -18.80
CA LYS A 359 -21.01 -5.47 -19.46
C LYS A 359 -21.90 -6.46 -20.23
N ASN A 360 -21.31 -7.46 -20.89
CA ASN A 360 -22.10 -8.47 -21.60
C ASN A 360 -22.74 -9.47 -20.61
N LEU A 361 -22.07 -9.74 -19.48
CA LEU A 361 -22.58 -10.58 -18.40
C LEU A 361 -23.89 -10.04 -17.80
N GLU A 362 -24.04 -8.72 -17.74
CA GLU A 362 -25.29 -8.06 -17.31
C GLU A 362 -26.51 -8.53 -18.13
N SER A 363 -26.31 -8.77 -19.43
CA SER A 363 -27.38 -9.18 -20.34
C SER A 363 -27.55 -10.70 -20.43
N SER A 364 -26.47 -11.48 -20.23
CA SER A 364 -26.53 -12.95 -20.31
C SER A 364 -26.95 -13.61 -19.00
N ASN A 365 -26.44 -13.14 -17.85
CA ASN A 365 -26.72 -13.71 -16.54
C ASN A 365 -26.72 -12.62 -15.45
N SER A 366 -27.90 -12.03 -15.21
CA SER A 366 -28.06 -10.96 -14.23
C SER A 366 -27.79 -11.39 -12.77
N ALA A 367 -28.00 -12.66 -12.43
CA ALA A 367 -27.71 -13.16 -11.08
C ALA A 367 -26.20 -13.21 -10.83
N LEU A 368 -25.45 -13.80 -11.77
CA LEU A 368 -23.99 -13.88 -11.69
C LEU A 368 -23.34 -12.50 -11.77
N TYR A 369 -23.86 -11.59 -12.60
CA TYR A 369 -23.42 -10.20 -12.64
C TYR A 369 -23.51 -9.50 -11.27
N ASN A 370 -24.64 -9.63 -10.58
CA ASN A 370 -24.85 -9.02 -9.26
C ASN A 370 -23.92 -9.63 -8.19
N GLN A 371 -23.68 -10.94 -8.26
CA GLN A 371 -22.71 -11.62 -7.39
C GLN A 371 -21.30 -11.09 -7.62
N VAL A 372 -20.85 -11.00 -8.89
CA VAL A 372 -19.53 -10.47 -9.24
C VAL A 372 -19.38 -9.00 -8.80
N LYS A 373 -20.39 -8.16 -9.01
CA LYS A 373 -20.37 -6.76 -8.53
C LYS A 373 -20.25 -6.66 -7.00
N LYS A 374 -20.90 -7.55 -6.26
CA LYS A 374 -20.78 -7.61 -4.80
C LYS A 374 -19.37 -7.98 -4.36
N GLU A 375 -18.74 -8.96 -5.02
CA GLU A 375 -17.36 -9.35 -4.76
C GLU A 375 -16.36 -8.22 -5.12
N ILE A 376 -16.56 -7.54 -6.25
CA ILE A 376 -15.78 -6.36 -6.62
C ILE A 376 -15.85 -5.28 -5.53
N GLN A 377 -17.02 -5.05 -4.94
CA GLN A 377 -17.20 -4.05 -3.88
C GLN A 377 -16.60 -4.49 -2.54
N SER A 378 -16.49 -5.80 -2.28
CA SER A 378 -15.88 -6.32 -1.05
C SER A 378 -14.37 -6.10 -1.02
N LEU A 379 -13.74 -6.07 -2.20
CA LEU A 379 -12.31 -5.94 -2.37
C LEU A 379 -11.82 -4.49 -2.17
N LYS A 380 -10.79 -4.31 -1.32
CA LYS A 380 -10.22 -3.00 -0.97
C LYS A 380 -8.72 -2.92 -1.23
N VAL A 381 -8.28 -1.78 -1.74
CA VAL A 381 -6.88 -1.56 -2.11
C VAL A 381 -6.00 -1.52 -0.85
N VAL A 382 -4.89 -2.26 -0.87
CA VAL A 382 -3.83 -2.16 0.13
C VAL A 382 -2.78 -1.20 -0.38
N LEU A 383 -2.38 -0.23 0.45
CA LEU A 383 -1.41 0.79 0.07
C LEU A 383 -0.24 0.88 1.06
N PRO A 384 0.96 1.26 0.56
CA PRO A 384 2.05 1.67 1.42
C PRO A 384 1.68 2.94 2.20
N PRO A 385 2.15 3.10 3.45
CA PRO A 385 1.73 4.19 4.31
C PRO A 385 2.31 5.56 3.93
N SER A 386 3.45 5.64 3.22
CA SER A 386 4.20 6.89 2.98
C SER A 386 3.35 8.08 2.53
N SER A 387 2.46 7.88 1.57
CA SER A 387 1.57 8.92 1.04
C SER A 387 0.57 9.43 2.08
N ALA A 388 0.01 8.54 2.89
CA ALA A 388 -0.90 8.90 3.99
C ALA A 388 -0.16 9.65 5.11
N ILE A 389 1.07 9.22 5.41
CA ILE A 389 1.94 9.87 6.40
C ILE A 389 2.32 11.28 5.95
N ALA A 390 2.66 11.47 4.67
CA ALA A 390 2.97 12.79 4.13
C ALA A 390 1.79 13.76 4.27
N GLY A 391 0.56 13.27 4.04
CA GLY A 391 -0.66 14.04 4.29
C GLY A 391 -0.80 14.39 5.76
N ALA A 392 -0.55 13.42 6.65
CA ALA A 392 -0.58 13.64 8.09
C ALA A 392 0.49 14.65 8.56
N TYR A 393 1.67 14.68 7.95
CA TYR A 393 2.69 15.71 8.21
C TYR A 393 2.13 17.09 7.87
N GLY A 394 1.62 17.29 6.65
CA GLY A 394 1.05 18.58 6.24
C GLY A 394 -0.09 19.06 7.15
N ARG A 395 -0.95 18.14 7.59
CA ARG A 395 -2.02 18.43 8.55
C ARG A 395 -1.48 18.85 9.93
N ILE A 396 -0.47 18.17 10.45
CA ILE A 396 0.08 18.49 11.78
C ILE A 396 0.84 19.80 11.71
N ASP A 397 1.64 20.00 10.67
CA ASP A 397 2.45 21.19 10.48
C ASP A 397 1.57 22.44 10.39
N SER A 398 0.41 22.36 9.72
CA SER A 398 -0.56 23.47 9.61
C SER A 398 -1.34 23.76 10.90
N ILE A 399 -1.59 22.76 11.75
CA ILE A 399 -2.40 22.93 12.98
C ILE A 399 -1.53 23.22 14.21
N ARG A 400 -0.36 22.58 14.31
CA ARG A 400 0.46 22.53 15.53
C ARG A 400 1.90 22.97 15.33
N GLY A 401 2.31 23.25 14.09
CA GLY A 401 3.68 23.55 13.75
C GLY A 401 4.57 22.31 13.60
N VAL A 402 5.65 22.47 12.86
CA VAL A 402 6.58 21.39 12.45
C VAL A 402 7.32 20.77 13.64
N TRP A 403 7.46 21.53 14.74
CA TRP A 403 8.08 21.08 15.98
C TRP A 403 7.23 20.06 16.75
N LYS A 404 5.97 19.82 16.36
CA LYS A 404 5.15 18.78 16.96
C LYS A 404 5.46 17.43 16.33
N ALA A 405 5.79 16.43 17.16
CA ALA A 405 5.99 15.06 16.69
C ALA A 405 4.76 14.52 15.94
N PRO A 406 4.94 13.94 14.73
CA PRO A 406 3.86 13.39 13.91
C PRO A 406 3.42 11.98 14.36
N ALA A 407 3.19 11.82 15.66
CA ALA A 407 2.74 10.59 16.30
C ALA A 407 1.49 10.84 17.15
N ASN A 408 0.77 9.77 17.46
CA ASN A 408 -0.57 9.78 18.07
C ASN A 408 -1.58 10.55 17.21
N VAL A 409 -1.53 10.30 15.90
CA VAL A 409 -2.38 10.97 14.90
C VAL A 409 -3.14 9.92 14.08
N ASN A 410 -4.44 10.14 13.92
CA ASN A 410 -5.33 9.26 13.18
C ASN A 410 -5.09 9.33 11.67
N ILE A 411 -5.16 8.17 11.01
CA ILE A 411 -5.13 8.07 9.55
C ILE A 411 -6.56 7.89 9.03
N SER A 412 -6.99 8.78 8.13
CA SER A 412 -8.29 8.72 7.46
C SER A 412 -8.28 7.69 6.33
N ASN A 413 -9.45 7.17 5.96
CA ASN A 413 -9.65 6.22 4.85
C ASN A 413 -8.91 4.86 5.02
N VAL A 414 -8.62 4.48 6.26
CA VAL A 414 -8.00 3.19 6.62
C VAL A 414 -8.98 2.35 7.43
N LEU A 415 -9.16 1.09 7.02
CA LEU A 415 -9.90 0.10 7.78
C LEU A 415 -9.04 -0.46 8.93
N ALA A 416 -7.84 -0.93 8.59
CA ALA A 416 -6.86 -1.45 9.53
C ALA A 416 -5.46 -1.50 8.87
N PRO A 417 -4.38 -1.57 9.66
CA PRO A 417 -3.10 -2.05 9.16
C PRO A 417 -3.22 -3.49 8.67
N THR A 418 -2.33 -3.89 7.75
CA THR A 418 -2.24 -5.27 7.25
C THR A 418 -1.92 -6.28 8.34
N GLU A 419 -1.24 -5.85 9.39
CA GLU A 419 -0.86 -6.68 10.55
C GLU A 419 -1.06 -5.92 11.86
N LYS A 420 -1.47 -6.62 12.92
CA LYS A 420 -1.57 -6.02 14.26
C LYS A 420 -0.24 -6.14 14.98
N ILE A 421 0.30 -5.01 15.42
CA ILE A 421 1.58 -4.95 16.15
C ILE A 421 1.31 -4.85 17.66
N SER A 422 1.90 -5.78 18.42
CA SER A 422 1.93 -5.77 19.89
C SER A 422 2.98 -4.78 20.44
N ASP A 423 2.89 -4.45 21.74
CA ASP A 423 3.88 -3.57 22.37
C ASP A 423 5.31 -4.15 22.33
N HIS A 424 5.44 -5.48 22.42
CA HIS A 424 6.72 -6.17 22.35
C HIS A 424 7.35 -6.07 20.95
N GLU A 425 6.57 -6.34 19.90
CA GLU A 425 7.03 -6.22 18.51
C GLU A 425 7.38 -4.77 18.17
N GLN A 426 6.59 -3.81 18.65
CA GLN A 426 6.88 -2.39 18.47
C GLN A 426 8.23 -2.01 19.09
N ALA A 427 8.56 -2.52 20.28
CA ALA A 427 9.85 -2.21 20.92
C ALA A 427 11.02 -2.62 20.01
N ALA A 428 10.93 -3.80 19.40
CA ALA A 428 11.90 -4.30 18.45
C ALA A 428 11.95 -3.49 17.14
N LEU A 429 10.81 -2.95 16.65
CA LEU A 429 10.74 -2.08 15.46
C LEU A 429 11.37 -0.70 15.70
N ASN A 430 11.13 -0.15 16.88
CA ASN A 430 11.43 1.23 17.23
C ASN A 430 12.92 1.44 17.56
N ILE A 431 13.57 0.49 18.22
CA ILE A 431 14.97 0.59 18.64
C ILE A 431 15.76 -0.62 18.13
N ASP A 432 16.86 -0.35 17.44
CA ASP A 432 17.81 -1.37 16.97
C ASP A 432 19.26 -0.87 17.17
N PRO A 433 20.21 -1.74 17.56
CA PRO A 433 21.60 -1.36 17.82
C PRO A 433 22.30 -0.68 16.63
N PHE A 434 21.90 -1.01 15.40
CA PHE A 434 22.46 -0.46 14.16
C PHE A 434 21.67 0.75 13.64
N GLY A 435 20.55 1.09 14.28
CA GLY A 435 19.65 2.18 13.87
C GLY A 435 18.57 1.62 12.97
N LYS A 436 18.12 2.37 11.96
CA LYS A 436 17.09 1.96 11.01
C LYS A 436 15.75 1.67 11.72
N SER A 437 15.40 2.57 12.64
CA SER A 437 14.13 2.54 13.36
C SER A 437 12.96 2.60 12.38
N ILE A 438 11.94 1.81 12.65
CA ILE A 438 10.71 1.75 11.85
C ILE A 438 9.55 2.20 12.75
N ASN A 439 8.78 3.17 12.27
CA ASN A 439 7.64 3.71 13.01
C ASN A 439 6.40 2.83 12.79
N ALA A 440 5.85 2.32 13.89
CA ALA A 440 4.68 1.46 13.84
C ALA A 440 3.40 2.26 13.58
N ILE A 441 2.48 1.68 12.81
CA ILE A 441 1.09 2.13 12.67
C ILE A 441 0.21 1.09 13.36
N ARG A 442 -0.59 1.53 14.34
CA ARG A 442 -1.31 0.64 15.26
C ARG A 442 -2.78 0.99 15.38
N THR A 443 -3.61 -0.03 15.52
CA THR A 443 -5.04 0.14 15.81
C THR A 443 -5.29 0.05 17.29
N PHE A 444 -6.04 1.02 17.83
CA PHE A 444 -6.45 1.07 19.22
C PHE A 444 -7.98 1.09 19.31
N THR A 445 -8.53 0.24 20.17
CA THR A 445 -9.97 0.21 20.45
C THR A 445 -10.45 1.59 20.91
N GLY A 446 -11.46 2.13 20.24
CA GLY A 446 -12.04 3.45 20.55
C GLY A 446 -11.27 4.66 20.03
N LYS A 447 -10.04 4.50 19.51
CA LYS A 447 -9.26 5.61 18.91
C LYS A 447 -9.01 5.47 17.41
N GLY A 448 -9.16 4.27 16.85
CA GLY A 448 -8.91 3.99 15.43
C GLY A 448 -7.44 3.63 15.16
N THR A 449 -7.00 3.84 13.93
CA THR A 449 -5.63 3.55 13.47
C THR A 449 -4.76 4.80 13.59
N LEU A 450 -3.74 4.72 14.44
CA LEU A 450 -2.85 5.81 14.80
C LEU A 450 -1.43 5.57 14.28
N ILE A 451 -0.79 6.66 13.84
CA ILE A 451 0.66 6.71 13.66
C ILE A 451 1.29 6.67 15.06
N TRP A 452 2.12 5.66 15.33
CA TRP A 452 2.61 5.36 16.68
C TRP A 452 4.13 5.28 16.74
N GLY A 453 4.79 6.26 16.11
CA GLY A 453 6.24 6.46 16.13
C GLY A 453 6.61 7.78 15.45
N ALA A 454 7.72 8.38 15.86
CA ALA A 454 8.24 9.62 15.26
C ALA A 454 9.78 9.65 15.21
N ARG A 455 10.43 8.48 15.06
CA ARG A 455 11.88 8.33 14.91
C ARG A 455 12.33 8.40 13.46
N THR A 456 13.51 8.94 13.24
CA THR A 456 14.23 8.87 11.96
C THR A 456 14.88 7.49 11.79
N LEU A 457 15.43 7.20 10.61
CA LEU A 457 16.25 6.00 10.40
C LEU A 457 17.55 6.01 11.22
N GLU A 458 17.95 7.13 11.81
CA GLU A 458 19.01 7.22 12.82
C GLU A 458 18.41 7.29 14.23
N GLY A 459 17.35 6.54 14.49
CA GLY A 459 16.58 6.60 15.73
C GLY A 459 17.25 5.99 16.98
N LYS A 460 18.57 5.74 16.97
CA LYS A 460 19.30 5.23 18.14
C LYS A 460 19.20 6.22 19.29
N ASP A 461 19.07 5.72 20.52
CA ASP A 461 19.05 6.58 21.70
C ASP A 461 20.41 7.24 21.95
N LYS A 462 21.51 6.53 21.66
CA LYS A 462 22.87 7.03 21.81
C LYS A 462 23.58 7.16 20.46
N ASN A 463 24.32 8.25 20.30
CA ASN A 463 25.22 8.44 19.17
C ASN A 463 26.52 7.62 19.35
N SER A 464 27.41 7.66 18.36
CA SER A 464 28.70 6.96 18.39
C SER A 464 29.62 7.35 19.56
N GLU A 465 29.38 8.51 20.19
CA GLU A 465 30.12 9.00 21.37
C GLU A 465 29.46 8.62 22.71
N GLY A 466 28.37 7.86 22.69
CA GLY A 466 27.61 7.49 23.89
C GLY A 466 26.75 8.63 24.48
N LYS A 467 26.64 9.77 23.79
CA LYS A 467 25.75 10.88 24.15
C LYS A 467 24.35 10.65 23.57
N ASP A 468 23.36 11.36 24.10
CA ASP A 468 22.01 11.29 23.56
C ASP A 468 21.97 11.80 22.11
N ASN A 469 21.31 11.03 21.24
CA ASN A 469 21.27 11.35 19.82
C ASN A 469 20.32 12.53 19.54
N GLU A 470 20.87 13.59 18.97
CA GLU A 470 20.17 14.83 18.67
C GLU A 470 19.16 14.67 17.53
N TRP A 471 19.46 13.81 16.55
CA TRP A 471 18.72 13.68 15.30
C TRP A 471 17.79 12.47 15.24
N LYS A 472 17.52 11.85 16.40
CA LYS A 472 16.67 10.66 16.49
C LYS A 472 15.21 10.89 16.13
N TYR A 473 14.72 12.14 16.16
CA TYR A 473 13.32 12.48 15.97
C TYR A 473 13.04 13.25 14.68
N ILE A 474 11.92 12.87 14.03
CA ILE A 474 11.50 13.42 12.74
C ILE A 474 11.24 14.93 12.81
N HIS A 475 10.41 15.37 13.76
CA HIS A 475 10.05 16.78 13.92
C HIS A 475 11.26 17.66 14.25
N VAL A 476 12.22 17.16 15.05
CA VAL A 476 13.47 17.87 15.35
C VAL A 476 14.26 18.12 14.08
N ARG A 477 14.47 17.09 13.26
CA ARG A 477 15.17 17.22 11.97
C ARG A 477 14.42 18.13 10.99
N ARG A 478 13.12 17.90 10.81
CA ARG A 478 12.30 18.68 9.86
C ARG A 478 12.22 20.16 10.25
N TYR A 479 12.09 20.46 11.54
CA TYR A 479 12.05 21.83 12.04
C TYR A 479 13.41 22.52 11.90
N HIS A 480 14.52 21.82 12.15
CA HIS A 480 15.85 22.32 11.86
C HIS A 480 16.02 22.70 10.38
N ASN A 481 15.63 21.79 9.46
CA ASN A 481 15.69 22.04 8.01
C ASN A 481 14.87 23.28 7.63
N MET A 482 13.67 23.43 8.19
CA MET A 482 12.81 24.60 7.96
C MET A 482 13.47 25.90 8.42
N ILE A 483 13.92 25.97 9.68
CA ILE A 483 14.53 27.18 10.23
C ILE A 483 15.76 27.56 9.42
N ARG A 484 16.62 26.59 9.09
CA ARG A 484 17.82 26.81 8.30
C ARG A 484 17.48 27.46 6.96
N GLN A 485 16.50 26.93 6.24
CA GLN A 485 16.05 27.52 4.97
C GLN A 485 15.48 28.93 5.16
N ALA A 486 14.56 29.10 6.12
CA ALA A 486 13.90 30.37 6.37
C ALA A 486 14.89 31.49 6.72
N ILE A 487 15.87 31.18 7.56
CA ILE A 487 16.94 32.09 7.94
C ILE A 487 17.85 32.41 6.74
N THR A 488 18.18 31.41 5.92
CA THR A 488 19.04 31.61 4.74
C THR A 488 18.37 32.54 3.74
N GLU A 489 17.11 32.30 3.37
CA GLU A 489 16.33 33.16 2.46
C GLU A 489 16.13 34.57 3.03
N ALA A 490 16.02 34.71 4.35
CA ALA A 490 15.92 36.02 4.99
C ALA A 490 17.25 36.77 4.98
N LEU A 491 18.37 36.07 5.15
CA LEU A 491 19.72 36.64 5.11
C LEU A 491 20.16 37.03 3.70
N ASP A 492 19.63 36.37 2.65
CA ASP A 492 19.90 36.72 1.25
C ASP A 492 19.53 38.18 0.93
N LYS A 493 18.56 38.76 1.65
CA LYS A 493 18.18 40.18 1.51
C LYS A 493 19.28 41.16 1.91
N PHE A 494 20.27 40.70 2.67
CA PHE A 494 21.43 41.49 3.08
C PHE A 494 22.62 41.34 2.12
N ILE A 495 22.50 40.49 1.09
CA ILE A 495 23.52 40.39 0.04
C ILE A 495 23.58 41.75 -0.68
N ASN A 496 24.79 42.30 -0.81
CA ASN A 496 25.10 43.63 -1.37
C ASN A 496 24.71 44.84 -0.49
N GLU A 497 24.26 44.63 0.75
CA GLU A 497 24.17 45.73 1.72
C GLU A 497 25.58 46.12 2.22
N PRO A 498 25.83 47.38 2.60
CA PRO A 498 27.10 47.80 3.17
C PRO A 498 27.47 46.99 4.43
N ASN A 499 28.70 46.47 4.51
CA ASN A 499 29.18 45.72 5.66
C ASN A 499 29.57 46.66 6.83
N ILE A 500 28.56 47.22 7.49
CA ILE A 500 28.68 48.18 8.59
C ILE A 500 27.90 47.73 9.84
N PRO A 501 28.21 48.24 11.05
CA PRO A 501 27.54 47.86 12.29
C PRO A 501 26.01 47.94 12.26
N HIS A 502 25.47 48.90 11.51
CA HIS A 502 24.03 49.08 11.34
C HIS A 502 23.38 47.88 10.60
N THR A 503 24.04 47.32 9.59
CA THR A 503 23.57 46.16 8.84
C THR A 503 23.59 44.90 9.72
N TRP A 504 24.64 44.74 10.53
CA TRP A 504 24.74 43.62 11.49
C TRP A 504 23.64 43.67 12.53
N LEU A 505 23.36 44.86 13.06
CA LEU A 505 22.28 45.06 14.02
C LEU A 505 20.91 44.74 13.40
N ARG A 506 20.65 45.19 12.16
CA ARG A 506 19.41 44.85 11.44
C ARG A 506 19.25 43.34 11.25
N ALA A 507 20.31 42.65 10.80
CA ALA A 507 20.29 41.20 10.62
C ALA A 507 20.07 40.48 11.96
N LYS A 508 20.79 40.89 13.01
CA LYS A 508 20.62 40.34 14.36
C LYS A 508 19.19 40.52 14.88
N THR A 509 18.65 41.74 14.83
CA THR A 509 17.30 42.04 15.31
C THR A 509 16.23 41.29 14.52
N MET A 510 16.40 41.13 13.21
CA MET A 510 15.49 40.30 12.40
C MET A 510 15.45 38.85 12.91
N LEU A 511 16.62 38.23 13.12
CA LEU A 511 16.72 36.84 13.57
C LEU A 511 16.23 36.66 15.00
N GLU A 512 16.58 37.57 15.91
CA GLU A 512 16.11 37.54 17.30
C GLU A 512 14.59 37.67 17.38
N ASN A 513 13.98 38.55 16.58
CA ASN A 513 12.53 38.70 16.53
C ASN A 513 11.84 37.42 16.05
N PHE A 514 12.36 36.80 14.99
CA PHE A 514 11.83 35.54 14.46
C PHE A 514 11.93 34.40 15.49
N LEU A 515 13.12 34.19 16.09
CA LEU A 515 13.33 33.13 17.08
C LEU A 515 12.54 33.36 18.36
N ASN A 516 12.33 34.62 18.75
CA ASN A 516 11.47 34.94 19.90
C ASN A 516 10.00 34.56 19.63
N GLN A 517 9.49 34.78 18.41
CA GLN A 517 8.16 34.31 18.01
C GLN A 517 8.08 32.78 18.06
N GLN A 518 9.09 32.09 17.52
CA GLN A 518 9.15 30.62 17.57
C GLN A 518 9.15 30.09 19.02
N TRP A 519 9.90 30.74 19.91
CA TRP A 519 9.90 30.39 21.34
C TRP A 519 8.55 30.63 22.00
N MET A 520 7.91 31.77 21.74
CA MET A 520 6.56 32.07 22.24
C MET A 520 5.51 31.05 21.77
N GLU A 521 5.64 30.53 20.55
CA GLU A 521 4.78 29.48 19.99
C GLU A 521 5.11 28.08 20.52
N GLY A 522 6.15 27.96 21.37
CA GLY A 522 6.55 26.71 22.01
C GLY A 522 7.37 25.77 21.11
N ALA A 523 7.97 26.30 20.05
CA ALA A 523 8.81 25.53 19.13
C ALA A 523 10.25 25.35 19.63
N LEU A 524 10.72 26.29 20.46
CA LEU A 524 12.04 26.26 21.10
C LEU A 524 11.91 25.93 22.59
N ALA A 525 12.86 25.14 23.11
CA ALA A 525 12.91 24.74 24.50
C ALA A 525 13.65 25.80 25.34
N GLY A 526 13.22 26.00 26.59
CA GLY A 526 13.86 26.94 27.52
C GLY A 526 12.83 27.78 28.26
N SER A 527 13.11 28.10 29.53
CA SER A 527 12.21 28.91 30.35
C SER A 527 12.36 30.40 30.07
N THR A 528 13.47 30.79 29.44
CA THR A 528 13.75 32.17 29.02
C THR A 528 14.26 32.21 27.57
N PRO A 529 14.12 33.34 26.85
CA PRO A 529 14.63 33.47 25.47
C PRO A 529 16.13 33.17 25.36
N LYS A 530 16.93 33.55 26.37
CA LYS A 530 18.38 33.34 26.39
C LYS A 530 18.79 31.87 26.50
N GLU A 531 17.94 31.03 27.09
CA GLU A 531 18.13 29.58 27.11
C GLU A 531 17.69 28.95 25.78
N ALA A 532 16.71 29.55 25.12
CA ALA A 532 16.11 29.03 23.89
C ALA A 532 16.94 29.32 22.64
N TYR A 533 17.52 30.52 22.55
CA TYR A 533 18.35 30.89 21.41
C TYR A 533 19.42 31.94 21.74
N GLU A 534 20.48 31.94 20.95
CA GLU A 534 21.54 32.95 20.97
C GLU A 534 21.90 33.34 19.53
N VAL A 535 21.85 34.65 19.21
CA VAL A 535 22.22 35.19 17.90
C VAL A 535 23.43 36.10 18.04
N THR A 536 24.49 35.79 17.31
CA THR A 536 25.68 36.64 17.20
C THR A 536 25.94 36.97 15.75
N VAL A 537 26.02 38.26 15.42
CA VAL A 537 26.41 38.75 14.09
C VAL A 537 27.68 39.55 14.21
N LYS A 538 28.73 39.16 13.48
CA LYS A 538 30.05 39.81 13.48
C LYS A 538 30.49 40.06 12.05
N GLY A 539 30.82 41.31 11.73
CA GLY A 539 31.54 41.65 10.52
C GLY A 539 32.81 42.44 10.85
N VAL A 540 33.67 42.60 9.86
CA VAL A 540 34.81 43.51 9.92
C VAL A 540 34.61 44.58 8.86
N GLU A 541 34.60 45.85 9.26
CA GLU A 541 34.44 46.98 8.33
C GLU A 541 35.49 46.91 7.21
N GLY A 542 35.07 47.12 5.96
CA GLY A 542 35.94 47.05 4.78
C GLY A 542 36.16 45.63 4.22
N THR A 543 35.67 44.59 4.89
CA THR A 543 35.58 43.22 4.31
C THR A 543 34.22 42.99 3.67
N THR A 544 34.12 41.97 2.82
CA THR A 544 32.85 41.55 2.20
C THR A 544 32.13 40.45 2.98
N ILE A 545 32.66 40.03 4.13
CA ILE A 545 32.16 38.87 4.88
C ILE A 545 31.47 39.33 6.18
N MET A 546 30.25 38.83 6.38
CA MET A 546 29.46 38.97 7.60
C MET A 546 29.20 37.56 8.15
N ASN A 547 29.65 37.27 9.37
CA ASN A 547 29.46 35.99 10.04
C ASN A 547 28.24 36.05 10.96
N VAL A 548 27.38 35.03 10.87
CA VAL A 548 26.19 34.88 11.70
C VAL A 548 26.28 33.54 12.43
N ASP A 549 26.45 33.57 13.75
CA ASP A 549 26.43 32.41 14.61
C ASP A 549 25.06 32.30 15.29
N LEU A 550 24.42 31.14 15.16
CA LEU A 550 23.11 30.84 15.72
C LEU A 550 23.19 29.59 16.59
N LYS A 551 22.67 29.69 17.81
CA LYS A 551 22.43 28.55 18.69
C LYS A 551 20.96 28.50 19.03
N ILE A 552 20.34 27.33 18.92
CA ILE A 552 18.92 27.11 19.20
C ILE A 552 18.73 25.83 20.01
N ALA A 553 17.77 25.84 20.92
CA ALA A 553 17.37 24.67 21.69
C ALA A 553 16.04 24.13 21.15
N LEU A 554 16.08 22.97 20.50
CA LEU A 554 14.89 22.35 19.89
C LEU A 554 14.08 21.54 20.91
N VAL A 555 12.75 21.61 20.80
CA VAL A 555 11.83 20.82 21.65
C VAL A 555 11.90 19.34 21.30
N ARG A 556 11.87 18.49 22.34
CA ARG A 556 11.86 17.03 22.22
C ARG A 556 10.54 16.46 22.76
N PRO A 557 10.04 15.33 22.22
CA PRO A 557 8.77 14.77 22.66
C PRO A 557 8.96 13.96 23.95
N ALA A 558 7.90 13.87 24.76
CA ALA A 558 7.81 12.86 25.82
C ALA A 558 7.33 11.54 25.19
N GLU A 559 8.27 10.62 24.94
CA GLU A 559 7.93 9.30 24.37
C GLU A 559 7.46 8.30 25.44
N PHE A 560 8.04 8.36 26.64
CA PHE A 560 7.75 7.44 27.73
C PHE A 560 7.23 8.22 28.94
N ILE A 561 6.09 7.79 29.49
CA ILE A 561 5.55 8.30 30.74
C ILE A 561 5.61 7.15 31.75
N VAL A 562 6.48 7.28 32.75
CA VAL A 562 6.64 6.27 33.81
C VAL A 562 5.87 6.71 35.05
N LEU A 563 4.73 6.08 35.31
CA LEU A 563 3.96 6.29 36.54
C LEU A 563 4.55 5.43 37.67
N LYS A 564 5.15 6.07 38.67
CA LYS A 564 5.59 5.41 39.91
C LYS A 564 4.53 5.60 40.99
N PHE A 565 3.80 4.56 41.32
CA PHE A 565 2.83 4.58 42.40
C PHE A 565 3.52 4.29 43.74
N SER A 566 3.39 5.17 44.73
CA SER A 566 3.78 4.89 46.11
C SER A 566 2.61 5.17 47.04
N HIS A 567 2.29 4.20 47.90
CA HIS A 567 1.29 4.35 48.94
C HIS A 567 1.99 4.90 50.19
N LYS A 568 1.62 6.10 50.61
CA LYS A 568 2.09 6.68 51.88
C LYS A 568 1.25 6.10 53.01
N LEU A 569 1.85 5.30 53.90
CA LEU A 569 1.18 4.81 55.10
C LEU A 569 0.70 6.00 55.95
N GLN A 570 -0.50 5.88 56.52
CA GLN A 570 -1.10 6.88 57.39
C GLN A 570 -0.14 7.15 58.57
N GLN A 571 0.34 8.39 58.68
CA GLN A 571 1.14 8.80 59.82
C GLN A 571 0.19 8.88 61.02
N PHE A 572 0.40 7.99 62.00
CA PHE A 572 -0.24 8.09 63.32
C PHE A 572 0.43 9.15 64.17
#